data_AF-Q03G58-F1
#
_entry.id   AF-Q03G58-F1
#
_cell.length_a   1.000
_cell.length_b   1.000
_cell.length_c   1.000
_cell.angle_alpha   90.00
_cell.angle_beta   90.00
_cell.angle_gamma   90.00
#
_symmetry.space_group_name_H-M   'P 1'
#
loop_
_entity.id
_entity.type
_entity.pdbx_description
1 polymer ?
#
loop_
_entity_poly.entity_id
_entity_poly.type
_entity_poly.pdbx_seq_one_letter_code
_entity_poly.pdbx_strand_id
1 'polypeptide(L)'
;MALDTMFEAMSKELVNEVLDRLRDEAIIKLDQDVLSPVISKHQLAKELCKSDKWVKDNIFENPRYSTDIQSMRDKGLIQMTAYGEKTRVIVNRKAIKKFLDEHSAELPWLEGVK
;
A
#
# COMPACT_ATOMS: atom_id res chain seq x y z
N MET A 1 -22.60 -25.40 -17.25
CA MET A 1 -21.53 -26.05 -16.48
C MET A 1 -20.15 -25.65 -16.99
N ALA A 2 -19.67 -26.07 -18.17
CA ALA A 2 -18.33 -25.63 -18.63
C ALA A 2 -18.24 -24.14 -19.02
N LEU A 3 -19.32 -23.58 -19.60
CA LEU A 3 -19.37 -22.19 -20.03
C LEU A 3 -19.42 -21.20 -18.86
N ASP A 4 -20.15 -21.54 -17.79
CA ASP A 4 -20.25 -20.73 -16.58
C ASP A 4 -18.90 -20.65 -15.86
N THR A 5 -18.17 -21.77 -15.81
CA THR A 5 -16.82 -21.82 -15.23
C THR A 5 -15.81 -21.01 -16.07
N MET A 6 -15.92 -21.06 -17.40
CA MET A 6 -15.09 -20.23 -18.29
C MET A 6 -15.43 -18.73 -18.16
N PHE A 7 -16.71 -18.38 -18.03
CA PHE A 7 -17.15 -17.00 -17.82
C PHE A 7 -16.69 -16.46 -16.47
N GLU A 8 -16.80 -17.24 -15.39
CA GLU A 8 -16.24 -16.87 -14.09
C GLU A 8 -14.72 -16.71 -14.13
N ALA A 9 -14.00 -17.58 -14.84
CA ALA A 9 -12.55 -17.50 -14.98
C ALA A 9 -12.12 -16.23 -15.73
N MET A 10 -12.72 -15.95 -16.88
CA MET A 10 -12.45 -14.72 -17.65
C MET A 10 -12.83 -13.46 -16.87
N SER A 11 -13.93 -13.50 -16.11
CA SER A 11 -14.33 -12.38 -15.26
C SER A 11 -13.33 -12.14 -14.14
N LYS A 12 -12.77 -13.18 -13.52
CA LYS A 12 -11.73 -13.04 -12.50
C LYS A 12 -10.42 -12.52 -13.09
N GLU A 13 -10.05 -12.99 -14.28
CA GLU A 13 -8.84 -12.56 -14.98
C GLU A 13 -8.91 -11.06 -15.34
N LEU A 14 -10.04 -10.61 -15.89
CA LEU A 14 -10.27 -9.20 -16.20
C LEU A 14 -10.27 -8.32 -14.93
N VAL A 15 -10.85 -8.81 -13.84
CA VAL A 15 -10.85 -8.11 -12.55
C VAL A 15 -9.43 -7.98 -12.00
N ASN A 16 -8.62 -9.04 -12.07
CA ASN A 16 -7.23 -8.99 -11.65
C ASN A 16 -6.41 -8.00 -12.50
N GLU A 17 -6.60 -8.01 -13.82
CA GLU A 17 -5.89 -7.08 -14.72
C GLU A 17 -6.25 -5.61 -14.43
N VAL A 18 -7.53 -5.31 -14.18
CA VAL A 18 -7.98 -3.97 -13.79
C VAL A 18 -7.39 -3.57 -12.43
N LEU A 19 -7.32 -4.50 -11.48
CA LEU A 19 -6.77 -4.23 -10.15
C LEU A 19 -5.24 -4.01 -10.19
N ASP A 20 -4.52 -4.74 -11.03
CA ASP A 20 -3.08 -4.52 -11.25
C ASP A 20 -2.83 -3.14 -11.87
N ARG A 21 -3.63 -2.75 -12.88
CA ARG A 21 -3.55 -1.39 -13.45
C ARG A 21 -3.84 -0.30 -12.41
N LEU A 22 -4.85 -0.49 -11.56
CA LEU A 22 -5.20 0.46 -10.51
C LEU A 22 -4.09 0.57 -9.44
N ARG A 23 -3.43 -0.54 -9.12
CA ARG A 23 -2.26 -0.57 -8.23
C ARG A 23 -1.10 0.21 -8.83
N ASP A 24 -0.75 -0.05 -10.08
CA ASP A 24 0.36 0.65 -10.76
C ASP A 24 0.08 2.14 -10.85
N GLU A 25 -1.14 2.55 -11.20
CA GLU A 25 -1.55 3.95 -11.19
C GLU A 25 -1.43 4.61 -9.80
N ALA A 26 -1.81 3.90 -8.73
CA ALA A 26 -1.70 4.40 -7.37
C ALA A 26 -0.23 4.62 -6.94
N ILE A 27 0.66 3.70 -7.30
CA ILE A 27 2.09 3.79 -7.00
C ILE A 27 2.76 4.90 -7.83
N ILE A 28 2.33 5.09 -9.09
CA ILE A 28 2.82 6.18 -9.94
C ILE A 28 2.42 7.55 -9.38
N LYS A 29 1.16 7.70 -8.94
CA LYS A 29 0.62 8.96 -8.39
C LYS A 29 1.30 9.42 -7.10
N LEU A 30 1.87 8.49 -6.33
CA LEU A 30 2.63 8.80 -5.11
C LEU A 30 3.82 9.77 -5.34
N ASP A 31 4.36 9.82 -6.57
CA ASP A 31 5.51 10.65 -6.98
C ASP A 31 5.12 11.87 -7.83
N GLN A 32 3.89 11.91 -8.37
CA GLN A 32 3.42 13.00 -9.23
C GLN A 32 2.83 14.13 -8.37
N ASP A 33 3.34 15.34 -8.57
CA ASP A 33 2.79 16.61 -8.05
C ASP A 33 2.67 16.75 -6.54
N VAL A 34 3.81 16.81 -5.83
CA VAL A 34 3.75 17.04 -4.39
C VAL A 34 4.84 18.00 -3.89
N LEU A 35 4.36 19.15 -3.42
CA LEU A 35 5.13 20.15 -2.68
C LEU A 35 5.69 19.63 -1.34
N SER A 36 5.14 18.53 -0.81
CA SER A 36 5.56 17.94 0.47
C SER A 36 6.23 16.58 0.26
N PRO A 37 7.51 16.42 0.66
CA PRO A 37 8.23 15.15 0.54
C PRO A 37 7.69 14.07 1.50
N VAL A 38 6.77 14.43 2.38
CA VAL A 38 6.18 13.55 3.40
C VAL A 38 4.66 13.53 3.33
N ILE A 39 4.07 12.39 3.69
CA ILE A 39 2.62 12.13 3.77
C ILE A 39 2.25 11.47 5.09
N SER A 40 1.01 11.70 5.53
CA SER A 40 0.46 10.96 6.68
C SER A 40 0.03 9.55 6.26
N LYS A 41 -0.06 8.63 7.22
CA LYS A 41 -0.64 7.29 6.98
C LYS A 41 -2.03 7.36 6.34
N HIS A 42 -2.86 8.28 6.78
CA HIS A 42 -4.21 8.46 6.22
C HIS A 42 -4.16 8.89 4.75
N GLN A 43 -3.27 9.82 4.41
CA GLN A 43 -3.08 10.23 3.02
C GLN A 43 -2.51 9.09 2.18
N LEU A 44 -1.55 8.33 2.70
CA LEU A 44 -1.02 7.13 2.05
C LEU A 44 -2.14 6.11 1.78
N ALA A 45 -3.00 5.82 2.76
CA ALA A 45 -4.13 4.94 2.59
C ALA A 45 -5.08 5.41 1.47
N LYS A 46 -5.34 6.73 1.43
CA LYS A 46 -6.14 7.34 0.37
C LYS A 46 -5.51 7.19 -1.01
N GLU A 47 -4.20 7.42 -1.14
CA GLU A 47 -3.51 7.27 -2.44
C GLU A 47 -3.45 5.82 -2.90
N LEU A 48 -3.35 4.87 -1.98
CA LEU A 48 -3.41 3.43 -2.27
C LEU A 48 -4.83 2.91 -2.49
N CYS A 49 -5.87 3.75 -2.36
CA CYS A 49 -7.27 3.32 -2.35
C CYS A 49 -7.54 2.19 -1.33
N LYS A 50 -6.88 2.26 -0.16
CA LYS A 50 -6.99 1.28 0.93
C LYS A 50 -7.44 1.93 2.24
N SER A 51 -7.83 1.10 3.20
CA SER A 51 -8.18 1.56 4.54
C SER A 51 -6.92 1.88 5.37
N ASP A 52 -7.04 2.82 6.31
CA ASP A 52 -6.00 3.12 7.30
C ASP A 52 -5.54 1.90 8.11
N LYS A 53 -6.43 0.92 8.26
CA LYS A 53 -6.17 -0.34 8.93
C LYS A 53 -5.36 -1.27 8.03
N TRP A 54 -5.73 -1.41 6.76
CA TRP A 54 -4.96 -2.21 5.80
C TRP A 54 -3.51 -1.72 5.70
N VAL A 55 -3.30 -0.40 5.62
CA VAL A 55 -1.96 0.19 5.59
C VAL A 55 -1.19 -0.05 6.89
N LYS A 56 -1.87 0.03 8.05
CA LYS A 56 -1.24 -0.28 9.34
C LYS A 56 -0.80 -1.74 9.39
N ASP A 57 -1.72 -2.66 9.13
CA ASP A 57 -1.52 -4.09 9.38
C ASP A 57 -0.62 -4.75 8.31
N ASN A 58 -0.69 -4.30 7.05
CA ASN A 58 0.06 -4.92 5.94
C ASN A 58 1.38 -4.23 5.59
N ILE A 59 1.55 -2.96 5.98
CA ILE A 59 2.78 -2.20 5.69
C ILE A 59 3.56 -1.94 6.99
N PHE A 60 2.98 -1.17 7.93
CA PHE A 60 3.74 -0.67 9.09
C PHE A 60 3.94 -1.69 10.22
N GLU A 61 2.94 -2.53 10.47
CA GLU A 61 2.94 -3.51 11.57
C GLU A 61 3.08 -4.95 11.05
N ASN A 62 3.30 -5.11 9.74
CA ASN A 62 3.53 -6.41 9.15
C ASN A 62 4.89 -6.97 9.60
N PRO A 63 4.93 -8.12 10.28
CA PRO A 63 6.18 -8.71 10.77
C PRO A 63 7.20 -8.99 9.66
N ARG A 64 6.75 -9.23 8.43
CA ARG A 64 7.63 -9.48 7.28
C ARG A 64 8.47 -8.26 6.91
N TYR A 65 7.90 -7.07 7.08
CA TYR A 65 8.52 -5.81 6.69
C TYR A 65 9.06 -5.03 7.90
N SER A 66 9.03 -5.62 9.11
CA SER A 66 9.43 -4.90 10.32
C SER A 66 10.86 -4.38 10.24
N THR A 67 11.76 -5.15 9.63
CA THR A 67 13.17 -4.77 9.45
C THR A 67 13.33 -3.57 8.52
N ASP A 68 12.57 -3.52 7.42
CA ASP A 68 12.64 -2.42 6.45
C ASP A 68 12.00 -1.16 7.02
N ILE A 69 10.84 -1.30 7.67
CA ILE A 69 10.15 -0.21 8.37
C ILE A 69 11.03 0.36 9.49
N GLN A 70 11.71 -0.51 10.25
CA GLN A 70 12.63 -0.07 11.30
C GLN A 70 13.85 0.65 10.70
N SER A 71 14.43 0.12 9.62
CA SER A 71 15.52 0.78 8.89
C SER A 71 15.09 2.14 8.33
N MET A 72 13.86 2.27 7.83
CA MET A 72 13.30 3.54 7.38
C MET A 72 13.08 4.51 8.55
N ARG A 73 12.67 4.01 9.72
CA ARG A 73 12.53 4.82 10.94
C ARG A 73 13.89 5.33 11.44
N ASP A 74 14.91 4.48 11.46
CA ASP A 74 16.26 4.82 11.89
C ASP A 74 16.90 5.87 10.96
N LYS A 75 16.57 5.83 9.67
CA LYS A 75 16.95 6.85 8.67
C LYS A 75 16.10 8.12 8.73
N GLY A 76 15.12 8.21 9.62
CA GLY A 76 14.21 9.36 9.74
C GLY A 76 13.21 9.49 8.60
N LEU A 77 13.03 8.45 7.77
CA LEU A 77 12.08 8.42 6.65
C LEU A 77 10.65 8.13 7.12
N ILE A 78 10.49 7.52 8.30
CA ILE A 78 9.22 7.31 8.99
C ILE A 78 9.30 7.96 10.36
N GLN A 79 8.33 8.81 10.68
CA GLN A 79 8.16 9.40 11.99
C GLN A 79 6.83 8.95 12.58
N MET A 80 6.91 8.26 13.72
CA MET A 80 5.76 7.84 14.51
C MET A 80 5.74 8.65 15.80
N THR A 81 4.81 9.60 15.87
CA THR A 81 4.62 10.45 17.05
C THR A 81 3.37 10.01 17.79
N ALA A 82 3.54 9.52 19.02
CA ALA A 82 2.42 9.22 19.89
C ALA A 82 1.82 10.52 20.46
N TYR A 83 0.52 10.71 20.28
CA TYR A 83 -0.29 11.80 20.83
C TYR A 83 -1.40 11.19 21.68
N GLY A 84 -1.12 10.94 22.97
CA GLY A 84 -2.05 10.25 23.87
C GLY A 84 -2.42 8.87 23.33
N GLU A 85 -3.70 8.62 23.10
CA GLU A 85 -4.23 7.36 22.55
C GLU A 85 -4.04 7.20 21.03
N LYS A 86 -3.54 8.22 20.32
CA LYS A 86 -3.43 8.21 18.86
C LYS A 86 -1.99 8.32 18.40
N THR A 87 -1.55 7.42 17.52
CA THR A 87 -0.23 7.52 16.88
C THR A 87 -0.35 8.21 15.52
N ARG A 88 0.29 9.37 15.38
CA ARG A 88 0.45 10.03 14.08
C ARG A 88 1.66 9.43 13.37
N VAL A 89 1.45 8.93 12.17
CA VAL A 89 2.51 8.35 11.34
C VAL A 89 2.68 9.23 10.10
N ILE A 90 3.91 9.70 9.89
CA ILE A 90 4.34 10.51 8.75
C ILE A 90 5.46 9.75 8.05
N VAL A 91 5.37 9.63 6.73
CA VAL A 91 6.32 8.86 5.92
C VAL A 91 6.76 9.66 4.71
N ASN A 92 8.03 9.53 4.36
CA ASN A 92 8.59 10.08 3.15
C ASN A 92 8.01 9.37 1.91
N ARG A 93 7.46 10.15 0.96
CA ARG A 93 6.81 9.65 -0.26
C ARG A 93 7.73 8.77 -1.11
N LYS A 94 8.98 9.19 -1.30
CA LYS A 94 9.94 8.42 -2.13
C LYS A 94 10.32 7.10 -1.47
N ALA A 95 10.50 7.13 -0.15
CA ALA A 95 10.86 5.95 0.60
C ALA A 95 9.72 4.91 0.59
N ILE A 96 8.48 5.35 0.82
CA ILE A 96 7.33 4.44 0.79
C ILE A 96 7.02 3.98 -0.63
N LYS A 97 7.18 4.83 -1.65
CA LYS A 97 7.03 4.42 -3.04
C LYS A 97 8.04 3.33 -3.39
N LYS A 98 9.32 3.51 -3.05
CA LYS A 98 10.34 2.50 -3.30
C LYS A 98 10.02 1.18 -2.57
N PHE A 99 9.59 1.26 -1.32
CA PHE A 99 9.14 0.09 -0.56
C PHE A 99 7.96 -0.61 -1.27
N LEU A 100 6.99 0.16 -1.74
CA LEU A 100 5.86 -0.39 -2.50
C LEU A 100 6.36 -0.99 -3.82
N ASP A 101 7.18 -0.33 -4.61
CA ASP A 101 7.74 -0.89 -5.84
C ASP A 101 8.42 -2.25 -5.59
N GLU A 102 9.24 -2.34 -4.54
CA GLU A 102 9.98 -3.56 -4.16
C GLU A 102 9.09 -4.69 -3.62
N HIS A 103 8.08 -4.37 -2.80
CA HIS A 103 7.24 -5.37 -2.12
C HIS A 103 5.82 -5.47 -2.67
N SER A 104 5.51 -4.74 -3.74
CA SER A 104 4.15 -4.68 -4.25
C SER A 104 3.67 -6.05 -4.72
N ALA A 105 4.51 -6.94 -5.24
CA ALA A 105 4.07 -8.28 -5.63
C ALA A 105 3.60 -9.14 -4.44
N GLU A 106 4.10 -8.86 -3.23
CA GLU A 106 3.84 -9.64 -2.03
C GLU A 106 2.71 -9.08 -1.16
N LEU A 107 2.38 -7.80 -1.34
CA LEU A 107 1.32 -7.14 -0.59
C LEU A 107 -0.05 -7.66 -1.05
N PRO A 108 -0.99 -7.93 -0.13
CA PRO A 108 -2.33 -8.40 -0.47
C PRO A 108 -3.19 -7.23 -0.97
N TRP A 109 -2.92 -6.77 -2.20
CA TRP A 109 -3.63 -5.67 -2.86
C TRP A 109 -5.09 -5.99 -3.13
N LEU A 110 -5.43 -7.27 -3.33
CA LEU A 110 -6.80 -7.71 -3.59
C LEU A 110 -7.41 -8.18 -2.28
N GLU A 111 -8.29 -7.37 -1.68
CA GLU A 111 -9.26 -7.91 -0.73
C GLU A 111 -10.27 -8.72 -1.54
N GLY A 112 -10.05 -10.02 -1.74
CA GLY A 112 -11.06 -10.85 -2.40
C GLY A 112 -10.65 -12.07 -3.19
N VAL A 113 -9.51 -12.71 -2.94
CA VAL A 113 -9.30 -14.09 -3.44
C VAL A 113 -9.14 -15.04 -2.26
N LYS A 114 -10.29 -15.52 -1.78
CA LYS A 114 -10.42 -16.83 -1.15
C LYS A 114 -11.09 -17.75 -2.15
#